data_AF-A0A2S9RR15-F1
#
_entry.id   AF-A0A2S9RR15-F1
#
_cell.length_a   1.000
_cell.length_b   1.000
_cell.length_c   1.000
_cell.angle_alpha   90.00
_cell.angle_beta   90.00
_cell.angle_gamma   90.00
#
_symmetry.space_group_name_H-M   'P 1'
#
loop_
_entity.id
_entity.type
_entity.pdbx_description
1 polymer ?
#
loop_
_entity_poly.entity_id
_entity_poly.type
_entity_poly.pdbx_seq_one_letter_code
_entity_poly.pdbx_strand_id
1 'polypeptide(L)'
;MHSVDCAYYCPCKNNLYFIYDVAEQAVMFFSYFGFIGLIVQYFKSGYHFPLRYFIYAGITAMLRLIIVNHESSIDTILFAGAILIMVIALCLVLYSNKLKNL
;
A
#
# COMPACT_ATOMS: atom_id res chain seq x y z
N MET A 1 -18.28 14.22 -14.44
CA MET A 1 -18.65 15.61 -14.09
C MET A 1 -17.84 15.98 -12.85
N HIS A 2 -16.56 16.27 -13.05
CA HIS A 2 -15.59 16.52 -11.98
C HIS A 2 -15.31 18.02 -11.99
N SER A 3 -15.70 18.73 -10.91
CA SER A 3 -15.51 20.17 -10.72
C SER A 3 -14.17 20.46 -10.03
N VAL A 4 -13.03 20.06 -10.62
CA VAL A 4 -11.70 20.30 -10.03
C VAL A 4 -10.76 21.15 -10.89
N ASP A 5 -11.18 21.55 -12.09
CA ASP A 5 -10.28 22.22 -13.06
C ASP A 5 -10.03 23.72 -12.84
N CYS A 6 -10.75 24.42 -11.95
CA CYS A 6 -10.61 25.88 -11.81
C CYS A 6 -9.57 26.35 -10.77
N ALA A 7 -8.92 25.47 -10.01
CA ALA A 7 -7.91 25.85 -9.00
C ALA A 7 -6.45 25.56 -9.42
N TYR A 8 -6.23 24.97 -10.61
CA TYR A 8 -4.92 24.47 -11.04
C TYR A 8 -4.14 25.38 -12.00
N TYR A 9 -4.65 26.55 -12.37
CA TYR A 9 -3.91 27.50 -13.22
C TYR A 9 -3.18 28.57 -12.39
N CYS A 10 -2.22 28.14 -11.56
CA CYS A 10 -1.23 29.04 -10.96
C CYS A 10 0.17 28.66 -11.50
N PRO A 11 0.91 29.58 -12.15
CA PRO A 11 2.07 29.26 -12.99
C PRO A 11 3.30 28.73 -12.23
N CYS A 12 3.27 28.61 -10.91
CA CYS A 12 4.38 28.12 -10.08
C CYS A 12 4.34 26.60 -9.77
N LYS A 13 3.42 25.82 -10.36
CA LYS A 13 3.18 24.40 -9.98
C LYS A 13 3.79 23.35 -10.93
N ASN A 14 4.38 23.78 -12.05
CA ASN A 14 4.82 22.87 -13.13
C ASN A 14 5.91 21.87 -12.68
N ASN A 15 6.88 22.32 -11.87
CA ASN A 15 7.94 21.42 -11.38
C ASN A 15 7.40 20.40 -10.38
N LEU A 16 6.45 20.80 -9.55
CA LEU A 16 5.89 19.95 -8.51
C LEU A 16 5.03 18.82 -9.10
N TYR A 17 4.21 19.12 -10.11
CA TYR A 17 3.43 18.11 -10.83
C TYR A 17 4.30 17.04 -11.50
N PHE A 18 5.39 17.46 -12.15
CA PHE A 18 6.36 16.54 -12.74
C PHE A 18 7.01 15.63 -11.67
N ILE A 19 7.36 16.18 -10.51
CA ILE A 19 7.94 15.41 -9.40
C ILE A 19 6.92 14.41 -8.83
N TYR A 20 5.64 14.78 -8.71
CA TYR A 20 4.59 13.88 -8.24
C TYR A 20 4.33 12.72 -9.20
N ASP A 21 4.24 12.99 -10.51
CA ASP A 21 4.02 11.96 -11.53
C ASP A 21 5.18 10.95 -11.55
N VAL A 22 6.42 11.46 -11.55
CA VAL A 22 7.62 10.61 -11.53
C VAL A 22 7.70 9.81 -10.23
N ALA A 23 7.33 10.40 -9.09
CA ALA A 23 7.32 9.70 -7.81
C ALA A 23 6.25 8.58 -7.77
N GLU A 24 5.05 8.83 -8.30
CA GLU A 24 3.98 7.82 -8.37
C GLU A 24 4.43 6.59 -9.17
N GLN A 25 5.03 6.84 -10.33
CA GLN A 25 5.55 5.80 -11.20
C GLN A 25 6.75 5.09 -10.54
N ALA A 26 7.70 5.81 -9.95
CA ALA A 26 8.85 5.21 -9.27
C ALA A 26 8.43 4.29 -8.11
N VAL A 27 7.47 4.70 -7.28
CA VAL A 27 6.94 3.88 -6.19
C VAL A 27 6.16 2.67 -6.74
N MET A 28 5.52 2.80 -7.91
CA MET A 28 4.93 1.67 -8.65
C MET A 28 5.99 0.62 -8.97
N PHE A 29 7.05 1.04 -9.66
CA PHE A 29 8.13 0.17 -10.07
C PHE A 29 8.81 -0.49 -8.86
N PHE A 30 9.03 0.25 -7.77
CA PHE A 30 9.60 -0.30 -6.55
C PHE A 30 8.70 -1.37 -5.90
N SER A 31 7.39 -1.15 -5.86
CA SER A 31 6.43 -2.10 -5.28
C SER A 31 6.38 -3.43 -6.05
N TYR A 32 6.57 -3.39 -7.37
CA TYR A 32 6.66 -4.61 -8.20
C TYR A 32 7.81 -5.53 -7.77
N PHE A 33 8.99 -4.98 -7.41
CA PHE A 33 10.09 -5.79 -6.87
C PHE A 33 9.71 -6.47 -5.56
N GLY A 34 8.97 -5.77 -4.69
CA GLY A 34 8.43 -6.35 -3.45
C GLY A 34 7.49 -7.54 -3.71
N PHE A 35 6.66 -7.46 -4.75
CA PHE A 35 5.74 -8.54 -5.13
C PHE A 35 6.47 -9.75 -5.73
N ILE A 36 7.45 -9.51 -6.61
CA ILE A 36 8.31 -10.58 -7.15
C ILE A 36 9.07 -11.28 -6.01
N GLY A 37 9.55 -10.52 -5.01
CA GLY A 37 10.16 -11.06 -3.80
C GLY A 37 9.26 -12.06 -3.05
N LEU A 38 7.96 -11.80 -2.97
CA LEU A 38 7.00 -12.74 -2.38
C LEU A 38 6.87 -14.03 -3.17
N ILE A 39 6.82 -13.93 -4.50
CA ILE A 39 6.72 -15.11 -5.38
C ILE A 39 7.99 -15.96 -5.23
N VAL A 40 9.16 -15.34 -5.19
CA VAL A 40 10.43 -16.06 -4.97
C VAL A 40 10.47 -16.72 -3.59
N GLN A 41 10.00 -16.03 -2.54
CA GLN A 41 9.94 -16.57 -1.19
C GLN A 41 8.91 -17.72 -1.07
N TYR A 42 7.81 -17.65 -1.83
CA TYR A 42 6.80 -18.71 -1.92
C TYR A 42 7.40 -20.01 -2.44
N PHE A 43 8.21 -19.96 -3.50
CA PHE A 43 8.88 -21.14 -4.03
C PHE A 43 10.00 -21.65 -3.11
N LYS A 44 10.76 -20.75 -2.45
CA LYS A 44 11.83 -21.15 -1.53
C LYS A 44 11.36 -21.85 -0.25
N SER A 45 10.17 -21.54 0.25
CA SER A 45 9.60 -22.18 1.45
C SER A 45 8.90 -23.52 1.18
N GLY A 46 9.09 -24.13 0.00
CA GLY A 46 8.61 -25.48 -0.30
C GLY A 46 7.08 -25.60 -0.25
N TYR A 47 6.37 -24.64 -0.84
CA TYR A 47 4.89 -24.53 -0.81
C TYR A 47 4.27 -24.23 0.56
N HIS A 48 5.06 -24.07 1.63
CA HIS A 48 4.53 -23.65 2.93
C HIS A 48 4.33 -22.13 2.92
N PHE A 49 3.07 -21.70 2.80
CA PHE A 49 2.65 -20.32 2.57
C PHE A 49 3.14 -19.39 3.69
N PRO A 50 4.15 -18.52 3.46
CA PRO A 50 4.72 -17.70 4.51
C PRO A 50 3.88 -16.43 4.63
N LEU A 51 2.67 -16.60 5.17
CA LEU A 51 1.57 -15.62 5.24
C LEU A 51 1.98 -14.26 5.83
N ARG A 52 3.02 -14.24 6.69
CA ARG A 52 3.55 -13.01 7.29
C ARG A 52 4.14 -12.05 6.25
N TYR A 53 4.88 -12.54 5.27
CA TYR A 53 5.49 -11.68 4.25
C TYR A 53 4.44 -11.08 3.32
N PHE A 54 3.37 -11.84 3.04
CA PHE A 54 2.24 -11.34 2.28
C PHE A 54 1.54 -10.16 2.97
N ILE A 55 1.35 -10.23 4.29
CA ILE A 55 0.76 -9.13 5.06
C ILE A 55 1.68 -7.90 5.04
N TYR A 56 2.99 -8.07 5.20
CA TYR A 56 3.93 -6.94 5.12
C TYR A 56 3.92 -6.25 3.74
N ALA A 57 3.86 -7.03 2.65
CA ALA A 57 3.73 -6.47 1.31
C ALA A 57 2.38 -5.77 1.09
N GLY A 58 1.30 -6.30 1.66
CA GLY A 58 -0.03 -5.69 1.64
C GLY A 58 -0.06 -4.34 2.38
N ILE A 59 0.62 -4.23 3.52
CA ILE A 59 0.77 -2.96 4.25
C ILE A 59 1.50 -1.91 3.40
N THR A 60 2.59 -2.29 2.72
CA THR A 60 3.32 -1.39 1.82
C THR A 60 2.47 -0.96 0.62
N ALA A 61 1.65 -1.85 0.05
CA ALA A 61 0.73 -1.52 -1.04
C ALA A 61 -0.37 -0.55 -0.59
N MET A 62 -0.92 -0.72 0.60
CA MET A 62 -1.89 0.22 1.18
C MET A 62 -1.27 1.58 1.49
N LEU A 63 -0.04 1.59 2.00
CA LEU A 63 0.72 2.82 2.24
C LEU A 63 0.91 3.62 0.94
N ARG A 64 1.19 2.94 -0.18
CA ARG A 64 1.28 3.57 -1.49
C ARG A 64 -0.05 4.21 -1.94
N LEU A 65 -1.17 3.55 -1.66
CA LEU A 65 -2.50 4.04 -1.99
C LEU A 65 -2.84 5.32 -1.19
N ILE A 66 -2.36 5.44 0.04
CA ILE A 66 -2.49 6.65 0.88
C ILE A 66 -1.65 7.81 0.34
N ILE A 67 -0.41 7.56 -0.06
CA ILE A 67 0.52 8.61 -0.53
C ILE A 67 0.03 9.24 -1.84
N VAL A 68 -0.59 8.44 -2.72
CA VAL A 68 -1.05 8.90 -4.04
C VAL A 68 -2.38 9.66 -3.99
N ASN A 69 -3.25 9.36 -3.03
CA ASN A 69 -4.61 9.88 -3.03
C ASN A 69 -4.80 10.93 -1.91
N HIS A 70 -4.75 12.22 -2.26
CA HIS A 70 -4.81 13.34 -1.32
C HIS A 70 -5.87 14.41 -1.66
N GLU A 71 -6.95 14.05 -2.36
CA GLU A 71 -7.93 15.06 -2.81
C GLU A 71 -9.30 14.99 -2.12
N SER A 72 -9.70 13.85 -1.54
CA SER A 72 -11.05 13.67 -1.01
C SER A 72 -11.13 13.14 0.42
N SER A 73 -11.92 13.82 1.27
CA SER A 73 -12.14 13.49 2.68
C SER A 73 -12.74 12.09 2.93
N ILE A 74 -13.44 11.53 1.93
CA ILE A 74 -13.98 10.16 1.95
C ILE A 74 -12.88 9.09 1.88
N ASP A 75 -11.78 9.35 1.15
CA ASP A 75 -10.69 8.41 1.02
C ASP A 75 -9.94 8.26 2.35
N THR A 76 -9.84 9.33 3.12
CA THR A 76 -9.27 9.31 4.48
C THR A 76 -9.98 8.30 5.40
N ILE A 77 -11.31 8.19 5.31
CA ILE A 77 -12.08 7.23 6.11
C ILE A 77 -11.82 5.79 5.64
N LEU A 78 -11.76 5.58 4.33
CA LEU A 78 -11.45 4.27 3.74
C LEU A 78 -10.02 3.83 4.10
N PHE A 79 -9.05 4.75 4.10
CA PHE A 79 -7.69 4.47 4.53
C PHE A 79 -7.60 4.12 6.02
N ALA A 80 -8.31 4.86 6.88
CA ALA A 80 -8.38 4.55 8.30
C ALA A 80 -8.97 3.14 8.54
N GLY A 81 -10.04 2.78 7.83
CA GLY A 81 -10.63 1.45 7.87
C GLY A 81 -9.68 0.35 7.35
N ALA A 82 -8.96 0.62 6.27
CA ALA A 82 -8.00 -0.32 5.69
C ALA A 82 -6.82 -0.62 6.64
N ILE A 83 -6.27 0.41 7.30
CA ILE A 83 -5.21 0.22 8.31
C ILE A 83 -5.74 -0.60 9.49
N LEU A 84 -6.95 -0.32 9.95
CA LEU A 84 -7.59 -1.05 11.05
C LEU A 84 -7.76 -2.55 10.70
N ILE A 85 -8.20 -2.86 9.48
CA ILE A 85 -8.29 -4.25 8.98
C ILE A 85 -6.92 -4.93 8.91
N MET A 86 -5.89 -4.24 8.44
CA MET A 86 -4.52 -4.79 8.37
C MET A 86 -3.94 -5.10 9.75
N VAL A 87 -4.18 -4.24 10.74
CA VAL A 87 -3.76 -4.48 12.13
C VAL A 87 -4.49 -5.68 12.73
N ILE A 88 -5.80 -5.83 12.46
CA ILE A 88 -6.58 -6.99 12.88
C ILE A 88 -6.01 -8.27 12.28
N ALA A 89 -5.66 -8.28 10.98
CA ALA A 89 -5.07 -9.44 10.33
C ALA A 89 -3.73 -9.84 10.97
N LEU A 90 -2.89 -8.87 11.33
CA LEU A 90 -1.62 -9.10 12.03
C LEU A 90 -1.87 -9.72 13.42
N CYS A 91 -2.85 -9.20 14.15
CA CYS A 91 -3.25 -9.70 15.47
C CYS A 91 -3.73 -11.16 15.40
N LEU A 92 -4.54 -11.50 14.39
CA LEU A 92 -5.06 -12.85 14.15
C LEU A 92 -3.93 -13.85 13.83
N VAL A 93 -2.96 -13.45 13.00
CA VAL A 93 -1.79 -14.28 12.68
C VAL A 93 -0.88 -14.50 13.88
N LEU A 94 -0.71 -13.47 14.73
CA LEU A 94 0.06 -13.58 15.97
C LEU A 94 -0.64 -14.52 16.97
N TYR A 95 -1.95 -14.35 17.12
CA TYR A 95 -2.78 -15.18 17.99
C TYR A 95 -2.83 -16.63 17.53
N SER A 96 -2.97 -16.88 16.23
CA SER A 96 -2.96 -18.23 15.65
C SER A 96 -1.64 -18.96 15.90
N ASN A 97 -0.50 -18.26 15.86
CA ASN A 97 0.79 -18.85 16.23
C ASN A 97 0.89 -19.13 17.74
N LYS A 98 0.35 -18.25 18.58
CA LYS A 98 0.33 -18.45 20.03
C LYS A 98 -0.54 -19.67 20.40
N LEU A 99 -1.62 -19.92 19.68
CA LEU A 99 -2.48 -21.10 19.84
C LEU A 99 -1.87 -22.41 19.33
N LYS A 100 -1.08 -22.38 18.26
CA LYS A 100 -0.38 -23.58 17.76
C LYS A 100 0.81 -24.02 18.64
N ASN A 101 1.24 -23.18 19.56
CA ASN A 101 2.41 -23.40 20.43
C ASN A 101 2.00 -23.69 21.88
N LEU A 102 0.75 -24.12 22.09
CA LEU A 102 0.15 -24.59 23.33
C LEU A 102 -0.38 -26.01 23.11
#